data_AF-A0A2D4J6X1-F1
#
_entry.id   AF-A0A2D4J6X1-F1
#
_cell.length_a   1.000
_cell.length_b   1.000
_cell.length_c   1.000
_cell.angle_alpha   90.00
_cell.angle_beta   90.00
_cell.angle_gamma   90.00
#
_symmetry.space_group_name_H-M   'P 1'
#
loop_
_entity.id
_entity.type
_entity.pdbx_description
1 polymer ?
#
loop_
_entity_poly.entity_id
_entity_poly.type
_entity_poly.pdbx_seq_one_letter_code
_entity_poly.pdbx_strand_id
1 'polypeptide(L)'
;ALWRQAAPQAPETPQHKDQYKPSPTGLFSPALFKSLLFKAKATAHVEAEPAASDPASDPVDPNELLFSQSTMEIMEIPSPDLFQEVILKQWAYPSGSHPINENERKFYNVAPDFSEALQQPSVDGPVVALVSSTFRLNHEEDVLNPEERKAEKALFKLHKRAAWAIKASTAASFFNRASLMWLRQMQARVPPDDLHFHQDINKVIAATEFSADATLNASKFASRAIALSVVARRQ
;
A
#
# COMPACT_ATOMS: atom_id res chain seq x y z
N ALA A 1 46.78 18.03 -50.44
CA ALA A 1 46.27 16.67 -50.70
C ALA A 1 46.04 15.96 -49.37
N LEU A 2 44.77 15.68 -49.08
CA LEU A 2 44.21 14.61 -48.25
C LEU A 2 45.02 14.08 -47.04
N TRP A 3 44.73 14.61 -45.86
CA TRP A 3 44.66 13.82 -44.63
C TRP A 3 43.24 13.91 -44.08
N ARG A 4 42.47 12.83 -44.28
CA ARG A 4 41.12 12.65 -43.73
C ARG A 4 41.30 11.82 -42.46
N GLN A 5 41.42 12.46 -41.29
CA GLN A 5 41.31 11.77 -40.01
C GLN A 5 39.82 11.71 -39.64
N ALA A 6 39.28 10.50 -39.59
CA ALA A 6 37.96 10.22 -39.06
C ALA A 6 37.95 10.53 -37.55
N ALA A 7 36.96 11.30 -37.12
CA ALA A 7 36.70 11.56 -35.71
C ALA A 7 36.33 10.24 -34.98
N PRO A 8 36.76 10.03 -33.73
CA PRO A 8 36.27 8.92 -32.93
C PRO A 8 34.78 9.13 -32.63
N GLN A 9 33.97 8.11 -32.92
CA GLN A 9 32.56 8.08 -32.58
C GLN A 9 32.39 8.24 -31.06
N ALA A 10 31.42 9.08 -30.68
CA ALA A 10 30.99 9.26 -29.30
C ALA A 10 30.47 7.92 -28.73
N PRO A 11 30.73 7.60 -27.45
CA PRO A 11 30.15 6.43 -26.82
C PRO A 11 28.63 6.60 -26.75
N GLU A 12 27.92 5.64 -27.34
CA GLU A 12 26.47 5.54 -27.27
C GLU A 12 26.02 5.53 -25.81
N THR A 13 25.11 6.43 -25.49
CA THR A 13 24.42 6.45 -24.20
C THR A 13 23.62 5.15 -24.07
N PRO A 14 23.78 4.38 -22.98
CA PRO A 14 22.89 3.26 -22.74
C PRO A 14 21.50 3.83 -22.52
N GLN A 15 20.60 3.61 -23.48
CA GLN A 15 19.17 3.76 -23.25
C GLN A 15 18.81 2.87 -22.07
N HIS A 16 18.55 3.48 -20.91
CA HIS A 16 17.94 2.83 -19.75
C HIS A 16 16.48 2.53 -20.10
N LYS A 17 16.27 1.58 -21.01
CA LYS A 17 15.01 0.85 -21.12
C LYS A 17 15.03 -0.15 -19.98
N ASP A 18 14.76 0.32 -18.78
CA ASP A 18 14.26 -0.56 -17.73
C ASP A 18 12.91 -1.07 -18.19
N GLN A 19 12.99 -2.22 -18.83
CA GLN A 19 11.93 -3.16 -19.05
C GLN A 19 11.20 -3.32 -17.71
N TYR A 20 9.99 -2.77 -17.61
CA TYR A 20 9.10 -2.99 -16.48
C TYR A 20 8.79 -4.49 -16.45
N LYS A 21 9.62 -5.26 -15.75
CA LYS A 21 9.33 -6.66 -15.43
C LYS A 21 8.06 -6.65 -14.58
N PRO A 22 7.06 -7.50 -14.89
CA PRO A 22 5.90 -7.63 -14.02
C PRO A 22 6.39 -7.99 -12.61
N SER A 23 5.70 -7.41 -11.62
CA SER A 23 6.09 -7.46 -10.21
C SER A 23 6.43 -8.87 -9.74
N PRO A 24 7.25 -9.05 -8.70
CA PRO A 24 7.37 -10.34 -8.04
C PRO A 24 5.97 -10.89 -7.79
N THR A 25 5.71 -12.11 -8.28
CA THR A 25 4.51 -12.87 -7.97
C THR A 25 4.33 -12.80 -6.46
N GLY A 26 3.18 -12.31 -6.00
CA GLY A 26 2.88 -12.19 -4.58
C GLY A 26 3.10 -13.52 -3.86
N LEU A 27 3.42 -13.48 -2.57
CA LEU A 27 3.52 -14.68 -1.74
C LEU A 27 2.18 -15.41 -1.65
N PHE A 28 1.09 -14.66 -1.65
CA PHE A 28 -0.26 -15.19 -1.49
C PHE A 28 -0.82 -15.76 -2.80
N SER A 29 -1.41 -16.95 -2.73
CA SER A 29 -2.16 -17.55 -3.84
C SER A 29 -3.56 -16.95 -3.94
N PRO A 30 -3.91 -16.23 -5.03
CA PRO A 30 -5.24 -15.61 -5.17
C PRO A 30 -6.40 -16.61 -5.10
N ALA A 31 -6.18 -17.86 -5.51
CA ALA A 31 -7.18 -18.92 -5.44
C ALA A 31 -7.65 -19.23 -4.00
N LEU A 32 -6.83 -18.91 -3.00
CA LEU A 32 -7.15 -19.13 -1.59
C LEU A 32 -7.98 -17.99 -0.99
N PHE A 33 -8.11 -16.84 -1.67
CA PHE A 33 -8.72 -15.62 -1.11
C PHE A 33 -10.13 -15.86 -0.58
N LYS A 34 -11.00 -16.46 -1.39
CA LYS A 34 -12.38 -16.73 -1.03
C LYS A 34 -12.48 -17.63 0.21
N SER A 35 -11.76 -18.76 0.20
CA SER A 35 -11.77 -19.71 1.32
C SER A 35 -11.20 -19.09 2.60
N LEU A 36 -10.12 -18.32 2.47
CA LEU A 36 -9.49 -17.64 3.60
C LEU A 36 -10.42 -16.58 4.20
N LEU A 37 -11.05 -15.76 3.37
CA LEU A 37 -11.99 -14.72 3.81
C LEU A 37 -13.20 -15.32 4.52
N PHE A 38 -13.79 -16.38 3.96
CA PHE A 38 -14.92 -17.07 4.58
C PHE A 38 -14.54 -17.61 5.98
N LYS A 39 -13.40 -18.29 6.08
CA LYS A 39 -12.89 -18.80 7.37
C LYS A 39 -12.62 -17.67 8.36
N ALA A 40 -12.03 -16.56 7.90
CA ALA A 40 -11.75 -15.41 8.75
C ALA A 40 -13.04 -14.76 9.28
N LYS A 41 -14.08 -14.62 8.45
CA LYS A 41 -15.41 -14.12 8.85
C LYS A 41 -16.04 -15.02 9.91
N ALA A 42 -16.02 -16.34 9.68
CA ALA A 42 -16.56 -17.32 10.62
C ALA A 42 -15.82 -17.27 11.98
N THR A 43 -14.49 -17.21 11.97
CA THR A 43 -13.68 -17.10 13.20
C THR A 43 -13.93 -15.79 13.96
N ALA A 44 -14.17 -14.70 13.24
CA ALA A 44 -14.41 -13.40 13.84
C ALA A 44 -15.88 -13.19 14.28
N HIS A 45 -16.76 -14.17 14.07
CA HIS A 45 -18.21 -14.05 14.28
C HIS A 45 -18.84 -12.84 13.54
N VAL A 46 -18.29 -12.47 12.37
CA VAL A 46 -18.77 -11.32 11.57
C VAL A 46 -19.74 -11.78 10.47
N GLU A 47 -20.41 -12.92 10.67
CA GLU A 47 -21.47 -13.33 9.76
C GLU A 47 -22.65 -12.37 9.94
N ALA A 48 -23.07 -11.73 8.84
CA ALA A 48 -24.45 -11.28 8.75
C ALA A 48 -25.29 -12.54 8.89
N GLU A 49 -26.24 -12.55 9.82
CA GLU A 49 -27.33 -13.51 9.79
C GLU A 49 -27.75 -13.71 8.32
N PRO A 50 -27.72 -14.95 7.76
CA PRO A 50 -28.51 -15.18 6.57
C PRO A 50 -29.92 -14.77 6.99
N ALA A 51 -30.44 -13.71 6.33
CA ALA A 51 -31.71 -13.08 6.69
C ALA A 51 -32.64 -14.14 7.24
N ALA A 52 -32.94 -14.06 8.56
CA ALA A 52 -33.64 -15.08 9.31
C ALA A 52 -34.67 -15.73 8.40
N SER A 53 -34.45 -16.98 8.02
CA SER A 53 -35.45 -17.74 7.28
C SER A 53 -36.65 -17.77 8.23
N ASP A 54 -37.64 -16.94 7.91
CA ASP A 54 -38.91 -16.90 8.62
C ASP A 54 -39.36 -18.35 8.81
N PRO A 55 -39.71 -18.80 10.03
CA PRO A 55 -40.08 -20.20 10.28
C PRO A 55 -41.44 -20.59 9.65
N ALA A 56 -41.90 -19.82 8.66
CA ALA A 56 -43.15 -19.98 7.94
C ALA A 56 -42.98 -20.06 6.41
N SER A 57 -41.79 -20.41 5.92
CA SER A 57 -41.62 -20.66 4.48
C SER A 57 -42.20 -22.03 4.11
N ASP A 58 -43.22 -22.01 3.24
CA ASP A 58 -43.75 -23.18 2.53
C ASP A 58 -42.62 -24.02 1.91
N PRO A 59 -42.83 -25.33 1.66
CA PRO A 59 -41.80 -26.18 1.05
C PRO A 59 -41.33 -25.58 -0.27
N VAL A 60 -40.06 -25.17 -0.31
CA VAL A 60 -39.40 -24.57 -1.48
C VAL A 60 -39.57 -25.47 -2.70
N ASP A 61 -40.15 -24.93 -3.77
CA ASP A 61 -40.35 -25.64 -5.03
C ASP A 61 -38.97 -26.02 -5.61
N PRO A 62 -38.71 -27.31 -5.91
CA PRO A 62 -37.46 -27.74 -6.53
C PRO A 62 -37.16 -27.05 -7.87
N ASN A 63 -38.16 -26.46 -8.54
CA ASN A 63 -37.96 -25.64 -9.74
C ASN A 63 -37.49 -24.20 -9.45
N GLU A 64 -37.72 -23.63 -8.25
CA GLU A 64 -37.19 -22.31 -7.88
C GLU A 64 -35.67 -22.32 -7.70
N LEU A 65 -35.12 -23.48 -7.28
CA LEU A 65 -33.67 -23.69 -7.19
C LEU A 65 -32.98 -23.73 -8.58
N LEU A 66 -33.71 -24.04 -9.66
CA LEU A 66 -33.17 -24.07 -11.02
C LEU A 66 -32.97 -22.67 -11.62
N PHE A 67 -33.74 -21.68 -11.14
CA PHE A 67 -33.66 -20.27 -11.58
C PHE A 67 -33.04 -19.34 -10.53
N SER A 68 -32.61 -19.90 -9.40
CA SER A 68 -31.88 -19.17 -8.37
C SER A 68 -30.53 -18.73 -8.93
N GLN A 69 -30.44 -17.44 -9.26
CA GLN A 69 -29.19 -16.80 -9.62
C GLN A 69 -28.27 -16.94 -8.40
N SER A 70 -27.16 -17.68 -8.55
CA SER A 70 -26.14 -17.80 -7.51
C SER A 70 -25.86 -16.41 -6.96
N THR A 71 -26.30 -16.17 -5.72
CA THR A 71 -26.11 -14.88 -5.06
C THR A 71 -24.62 -14.63 -5.09
N MET A 72 -24.19 -13.60 -5.81
CA MET A 72 -22.78 -13.25 -5.87
C MET A 72 -22.30 -13.07 -4.44
N GLU A 73 -21.54 -14.05 -3.94
CA GLU A 73 -21.05 -14.05 -2.58
C GLU A 73 -20.11 -12.85 -2.44
N ILE A 74 -20.56 -11.83 -1.72
CA ILE A 74 -19.87 -10.55 -1.63
C ILE A 74 -18.53 -10.77 -0.90
N MET A 75 -17.43 -10.72 -1.66
CA MET A 75 -16.06 -10.92 -1.16
C MET A 75 -15.50 -9.66 -0.47
N GLU A 76 -16.30 -9.00 0.36
CA GLU A 76 -15.90 -7.82 1.13
C GLU A 76 -15.25 -8.24 2.44
N ILE A 77 -14.11 -7.62 2.75
CA ILE A 77 -13.42 -7.76 4.03
C ILE A 77 -14.22 -6.96 5.06
N PRO A 78 -14.64 -7.56 6.20
CA PRO A 78 -15.34 -6.82 7.23
C PRO A 78 -14.49 -5.68 7.78
N SER A 79 -15.12 -4.54 8.07
CA SER A 79 -14.49 -3.39 8.70
C SER A 79 -15.07 -3.19 10.10
N PRO A 80 -14.51 -3.82 11.15
CA PRO A 80 -14.87 -3.55 12.53
C PRO A 80 -14.84 -2.04 12.87
N ASP A 81 -15.76 -1.60 13.72
CA ASP A 81 -15.91 -0.19 14.13
C ASP A 81 -14.60 0.45 14.60
N LEU A 82 -13.75 -0.35 15.25
CA LEU A 82 -12.42 0.07 15.69
C LEU A 82 -11.59 0.72 14.55
N PHE A 83 -11.61 0.14 13.34
CA PHE A 83 -10.85 0.69 12.21
C PHE A 83 -11.48 2.00 11.72
N GLN A 84 -12.81 2.06 11.67
CA GLN A 84 -13.53 3.25 11.25
C GLN A 84 -13.32 4.41 12.24
N GLU A 85 -13.37 4.14 13.55
CA GLU A 85 -13.12 5.14 14.59
C GLU A 85 -11.75 5.80 14.46
N VAL A 86 -10.70 5.02 14.18
CA VAL A 86 -9.35 5.57 13.98
C VAL A 86 -9.34 6.55 12.81
N ILE A 87 -9.96 6.19 11.68
CA ILE A 87 -10.02 7.04 10.50
C ILE A 87 -10.81 8.32 10.79
N LEU A 88 -12.01 8.18 11.37
CA LEU A 88 -12.88 9.32 11.69
C LEU A 88 -12.23 10.28 12.70
N LYS A 89 -11.52 9.76 13.71
CA LYS A 89 -10.78 10.59 14.68
C LYS A 89 -9.66 11.39 14.01
N GLN A 90 -8.94 10.80 13.05
CA GLN A 90 -7.91 11.54 12.29
C GLN A 90 -8.54 12.61 11.36
N TRP A 91 -9.70 12.32 10.75
CA TRP A 91 -10.40 13.25 9.87
C TRP A 91 -11.09 14.40 10.59
N ALA A 92 -11.50 14.22 11.85
CA ALA A 92 -12.05 15.29 12.66
C ALA A 92 -11.03 16.41 12.94
N TYR A 93 -9.73 16.09 12.88
CA TYR A 93 -8.64 17.04 13.16
C TYR A 93 -7.58 17.07 12.05
N PRO A 94 -7.95 17.46 10.81
CA PRO A 94 -7.06 17.38 9.65
C PRO A 94 -5.87 18.36 9.74
N SER A 95 -6.04 19.44 10.52
CA SER A 95 -5.00 20.43 10.80
C SER A 95 -4.12 20.06 12.00
N GLY A 96 -4.59 19.13 12.85
CA GLY A 96 -3.91 18.67 14.04
C GLY A 96 -2.77 17.73 13.68
N SER A 97 -1.54 18.26 13.60
CA SER A 97 -0.37 17.40 13.54
C SER A 97 -0.19 16.73 14.90
N HIS A 98 -0.81 15.58 15.11
CA HIS A 98 -0.37 14.70 16.20
C HIS A 98 1.12 14.39 15.93
N PRO A 99 2.03 14.81 16.83
CA PRO A 99 3.43 14.53 16.67
C PRO A 99 3.61 13.02 16.74
N ILE A 100 4.54 12.53 15.94
CA ILE A 100 4.86 11.11 15.90
C ILE A 100 5.50 10.76 17.22
N ASN A 101 4.90 9.80 17.92
CA ASN A 101 5.29 9.45 19.26
C ASN A 101 6.62 8.65 19.25
N GLU A 102 7.24 8.50 20.42
CA GLU A 102 8.54 7.85 20.55
C GLU A 102 8.50 6.38 20.12
N ASN A 103 7.39 5.69 20.38
CA ASN A 103 7.20 4.29 20.02
C ASN A 103 7.10 4.12 18.50
N GLU A 104 6.32 4.96 17.81
CA GLU A 104 6.23 4.97 16.34
C GLU A 104 7.62 5.17 15.72
N ARG A 105 8.42 6.07 16.29
CA ARG A 105 9.79 6.30 15.83
C ARG A 105 10.71 5.11 16.05
N LYS A 106 10.57 4.43 17.18
CA LYS A 106 11.37 3.25 17.52
C LYS A 106 10.98 2.03 16.66
N PHE A 107 9.68 1.77 16.54
CA PHE A 107 9.15 0.55 15.89
C PHE A 107 9.19 0.61 14.37
N TYR A 108 9.05 1.80 13.78
CA TYR A 108 9.09 2.00 12.33
C TYR A 108 10.39 2.64 11.87
N ASN A 109 11.47 2.41 12.62
CA ASN A 109 12.79 2.77 12.16
C ASN A 109 13.21 1.81 11.04
N VAL A 110 13.66 2.39 9.93
CA VAL A 110 14.10 1.66 8.73
C VAL A 110 15.57 1.94 8.49
N ALA A 111 16.19 1.19 7.58
CA ALA A 111 17.59 1.39 7.23
C ALA A 111 17.85 2.86 6.80
N PRO A 112 19.02 3.45 7.14
CA PRO A 112 19.29 4.87 6.91
C PRO A 112 19.14 5.31 5.45
N ASP A 113 19.65 4.51 4.52
CA ASP A 113 19.53 4.68 3.07
C ASP A 113 18.06 4.72 2.61
N PHE A 114 17.23 3.82 3.13
CA PHE A 114 15.80 3.82 2.84
C PHE A 114 15.10 5.05 3.45
N SER A 115 15.51 5.46 4.65
CA SER A 115 14.97 6.69 5.25
C SER A 115 15.39 7.95 4.50
N GLU A 116 16.57 7.98 3.91
CA GLU A 116 17.08 9.07 3.08
C GLU A 116 16.28 9.17 1.78
N ALA A 117 16.01 8.04 1.11
CA ALA A 117 15.19 7.98 -0.10
C ALA A 117 13.74 8.48 0.12
N LEU A 118 13.24 8.44 1.36
CA LEU A 118 11.92 8.94 1.73
C LEU A 118 11.91 10.44 2.12
N GLN A 119 13.07 11.10 2.16
CA GLN A 119 13.12 12.53 2.40
C GLN A 119 12.49 13.27 1.22
N GLN A 120 11.89 14.43 1.52
CA GLN A 120 11.27 15.24 0.48
C GLN A 120 12.37 15.83 -0.40
N PRO A 121 12.33 15.64 -1.73
CA PRO A 121 13.32 16.24 -2.60
C PRO A 121 13.21 17.77 -2.53
N SER A 122 14.37 18.42 -2.41
CA SER A 122 14.50 19.86 -2.64
C SER A 122 14.07 20.13 -4.07
N VAL A 123 13.26 21.16 -4.29
CA VAL A 123 13.00 21.63 -5.66
C VAL A 123 14.20 22.50 -6.00
N ASP A 124 15.13 21.99 -6.81
CA ASP A 124 16.33 22.73 -7.18
C ASP A 124 15.97 24.03 -7.92
N GLY A 125 16.74 25.09 -7.62
CA GLY A 125 16.57 26.44 -8.15
C GLY A 125 16.39 26.60 -9.68
N PRO A 126 16.92 25.73 -10.56
CA PRO A 126 16.68 25.84 -12.00
C PRO A 126 15.23 25.55 -12.41
N VAL A 127 14.49 24.71 -11.65
CA VAL A 127 13.07 24.43 -11.93
C VAL A 127 12.20 25.62 -11.51
N VAL A 128 12.54 26.27 -10.40
CA VAL A 128 11.93 27.55 -9.98
C VAL A 128 12.17 28.64 -11.03
N ALA A 129 13.38 28.71 -11.59
CA ALA A 129 13.74 29.67 -12.63
C ALA A 129 13.03 29.41 -13.97
N LEU A 130 12.76 28.15 -14.34
CA LEU A 130 12.09 27.81 -15.59
C LEU A 130 10.58 28.07 -15.54
N VAL A 131 9.92 27.80 -14.40
CA VAL A 131 8.53 28.18 -14.17
C VAL A 131 8.39 29.71 -14.14
N SER A 132 9.34 30.41 -13.51
CA SER A 132 9.43 31.89 -13.55
C SER A 132 9.65 32.47 -14.95
N SER A 133 10.20 31.70 -15.89
CA SER A 133 10.52 32.19 -17.24
C SER A 133 9.29 32.34 -18.14
N THR A 134 8.17 31.66 -17.81
CA THR A 134 6.93 31.78 -18.59
C THR A 134 6.10 33.00 -18.17
N PHE A 135 6.44 33.65 -17.06
CA PHE A 135 5.84 34.88 -16.56
C PHE A 135 6.90 35.93 -16.30
N ARG A 136 7.39 36.61 -17.35
CA ARG A 136 8.08 37.89 -17.18
C ARG A 136 7.17 39.04 -17.62
N LEU A 137 6.66 39.79 -16.65
CA LEU A 137 6.72 41.25 -16.65
C LEU A 137 6.40 41.81 -15.24
N ASN A 138 7.41 42.50 -14.69
CA ASN A 138 7.38 43.53 -13.64
C ASN A 138 7.40 43.10 -12.14
N HIS A 139 8.60 43.23 -11.57
CA HIS A 139 8.91 43.83 -10.25
C HIS A 139 7.90 43.65 -9.11
N GLU A 140 8.11 42.63 -8.27
CA GLU A 140 8.38 42.67 -6.81
C GLU A 140 8.32 41.23 -6.29
N GLU A 141 9.36 40.82 -5.56
CA GLU A 141 9.42 39.63 -4.71
C GLU A 141 8.87 38.30 -5.27
N ASP A 142 9.80 37.36 -5.52
CA ASP A 142 9.60 35.93 -5.74
C ASP A 142 8.96 35.27 -4.48
N VAL A 143 7.74 35.69 -4.16
CA VAL A 143 7.02 35.36 -2.94
C VAL A 143 5.73 34.68 -3.35
N LEU A 144 5.70 33.36 -3.14
CA LEU A 144 4.48 32.57 -3.23
C LEU A 144 3.33 33.30 -2.56
N ASN A 145 2.21 33.41 -3.27
CA ASN A 145 1.01 34.00 -2.73
C ASN A 145 0.54 33.16 -1.50
N PRO A 146 -0.32 33.70 -0.61
CA PRO A 146 -0.67 33.02 0.64
C PRO A 146 -1.36 31.66 0.40
N GLU A 147 -2.03 31.48 -0.74
CA GLU A 147 -2.67 30.23 -1.15
C GLU A 147 -1.63 29.19 -1.58
N GLU A 148 -0.67 29.57 -2.43
CA GLU A 148 0.45 28.73 -2.85
C GLU A 148 1.30 28.30 -1.65
N ARG A 149 1.58 29.21 -0.72
CA ARG A 149 2.31 28.88 0.53
C ARG A 149 1.53 27.89 1.39
N LYS A 150 0.19 27.98 1.41
CA LYS A 150 -0.67 27.05 2.14
C LYS A 150 -0.67 25.67 1.46
N ALA A 151 -0.74 25.64 0.13
CA ALA A 151 -0.67 24.42 -0.67
C ALA A 151 0.67 23.71 -0.49
N GLU A 152 1.79 24.44 -0.55
CA GLU A 152 3.13 23.88 -0.33
C GLU A 152 3.28 23.29 1.07
N LYS A 153 2.79 23.97 2.11
CA LYS A 153 2.76 23.43 3.48
C LYS A 153 1.91 22.16 3.59
N ALA A 154 0.81 22.07 2.84
CA ALA A 154 -0.04 20.88 2.81
C ALA A 154 0.67 19.71 2.11
N LEU A 155 1.30 19.94 0.97
CA LEU A 155 2.07 18.94 0.22
C LEU A 155 3.26 18.42 1.05
N PHE A 156 3.97 19.30 1.75
CA PHE A 156 5.04 18.92 2.68
C PHE A 156 4.54 18.01 3.82
N LYS A 157 3.40 18.34 4.42
CA LYS A 157 2.78 17.49 5.46
C LYS A 157 2.34 16.14 4.88
N LEU A 158 1.74 16.13 3.70
CA LEU A 158 1.32 14.91 3.00
C LEU A 158 2.51 14.00 2.72
N HIS A 159 3.61 14.53 2.16
CA HIS A 159 4.85 13.78 1.92
C HIS A 159 5.33 13.12 3.19
N LYS A 160 5.44 13.87 4.28
CA LYS A 160 5.87 13.34 5.59
C LYS A 160 4.95 12.22 6.08
N ARG A 161 3.63 12.38 5.99
CA ARG A 161 2.67 11.35 6.43
C ARG A 161 2.75 10.10 5.55
N ALA A 162 2.88 10.26 4.24
CA ALA A 162 3.07 9.15 3.32
C ALA A 162 4.40 8.41 3.58
N ALA A 163 5.48 9.12 3.88
CA ALA A 163 6.76 8.52 4.25
C ALA A 163 6.64 7.66 5.53
N TRP A 164 5.89 8.11 6.53
CA TRP A 164 5.62 7.30 7.73
C TRP A 164 4.72 6.10 7.46
N ALA A 165 3.73 6.24 6.58
CA ALA A 165 2.94 5.10 6.12
C ALA A 165 3.85 4.04 5.46
N ILE A 166 4.77 4.44 4.57
CA ILE A 166 5.75 3.54 3.94
C ILE A 166 6.63 2.86 4.99
N LYS A 167 7.12 3.58 6.00
CA LYS A 167 7.93 3.00 7.08
C LYS A 167 7.15 1.93 7.85
N ALA A 168 5.92 2.24 8.27
CA ALA A 168 5.07 1.32 9.01
C ALA A 168 4.72 0.08 8.19
N SER A 169 4.34 0.26 6.92
CA SER A 169 3.99 -0.85 6.04
C SER A 169 5.20 -1.70 5.66
N THR A 170 6.38 -1.12 5.48
CA THR A 170 7.64 -1.86 5.29
C THR A 170 8.00 -2.68 6.52
N ALA A 171 7.89 -2.13 7.73
CA ALA A 171 8.12 -2.88 8.95
C ALA A 171 7.16 -4.07 9.10
N ALA A 172 5.86 -3.85 8.88
CA ALA A 172 4.86 -4.93 8.92
C ALA A 172 5.13 -6.01 7.86
N SER A 173 5.46 -5.59 6.63
CA SER A 173 5.81 -6.45 5.50
C SER A 173 7.04 -7.32 5.79
N PHE A 174 8.04 -6.76 6.48
CA PHE A 174 9.22 -7.49 6.95
C PHE A 174 8.87 -8.55 8.01
N PHE A 175 8.15 -8.17 9.06
CA PHE A 175 7.77 -9.10 10.13
C PHE A 175 6.79 -10.19 9.67
N ASN A 176 5.89 -9.90 8.74
CA ASN A 176 5.03 -10.92 8.12
C ASN A 176 5.86 -11.96 7.36
N ARG A 177 6.89 -11.54 6.61
CA ARG A 177 7.79 -12.47 5.91
C ARG A 177 8.64 -13.30 6.87
N ALA A 178 9.14 -12.70 7.95
CA ALA A 178 9.84 -13.44 9.00
C ALA A 178 8.91 -14.46 9.68
N SER A 179 7.68 -14.06 9.99
CA SER A 179 6.66 -14.94 10.58
C SER A 179 6.35 -16.12 9.67
N LEU A 180 6.25 -15.91 8.36
CA LEU A 180 6.08 -16.99 7.38
C LEU A 180 7.23 -18.01 7.42
N MET A 181 8.48 -17.56 7.58
CA MET A 181 9.62 -18.47 7.73
C MET A 181 9.49 -19.32 9.00
N TRP A 182 9.12 -18.70 10.13
CA TRP A 182 8.93 -19.41 11.40
C TRP A 182 7.74 -20.38 11.35
N LEU A 183 6.64 -20.01 10.70
CA LEU A 183 5.48 -20.88 10.51
C LEU A 183 5.83 -22.11 9.65
N ARG A 184 6.60 -21.93 8.57
CA ARG A 184 7.08 -23.06 7.75
C ARG A 184 8.02 -23.98 8.53
N GLN A 185 8.89 -23.42 9.36
CA GLN A 185 9.74 -24.21 10.26
C GLN A 185 8.91 -24.99 11.30
N MET A 186 7.85 -24.39 11.83
CA MET A 186 6.94 -25.05 12.75
C MET A 186 6.18 -26.18 12.04
N GLN A 187 5.64 -25.92 10.84
CA GLN A 187 4.93 -26.91 10.02
C GLN A 187 5.78 -28.15 9.72
N ALA A 188 7.07 -27.98 9.43
CA ALA A 188 7.98 -29.08 9.16
C ALA A 188 8.21 -30.02 10.37
N ARG A 189 7.85 -29.60 11.59
CA ARG A 189 7.99 -30.38 12.82
C ARG A 189 6.70 -31.06 13.26
N VAL A 190 5.58 -30.77 12.59
CA VAL A 190 4.28 -31.33 12.93
C VAL A 190 4.24 -32.80 12.49
N PRO A 191 3.82 -33.73 13.36
CA PRO A 191 3.62 -35.12 12.96
C PRO A 191 2.70 -35.22 11.73
N PRO A 192 2.95 -36.12 10.78
CA PRO A 192 2.13 -36.23 9.57
C PRO A 192 0.66 -36.59 9.86
N ASP A 193 0.41 -37.27 10.98
CA ASP A 193 -0.92 -37.75 11.37
C ASP A 193 -1.79 -36.65 12.02
N ASP A 194 -1.21 -35.52 12.41
CA ASP A 194 -1.95 -34.41 13.02
C ASP A 194 -2.58 -33.50 11.94
N LEU A 195 -3.58 -34.04 11.26
CA LEU A 195 -4.26 -33.38 10.15
C LEU A 195 -4.90 -32.03 10.56
N HIS A 196 -5.39 -31.93 11.79
CA HIS A 196 -6.01 -30.70 12.30
C HIS A 196 -4.97 -29.59 12.44
N PHE A 197 -3.83 -29.89 13.05
CA PHE A 197 -2.75 -28.92 13.20
C PHE A 197 -2.19 -28.49 11.84
N HIS A 198 -2.04 -29.42 10.89
CA HIS A 198 -1.66 -29.09 9.51
C HIS A 198 -2.66 -28.14 8.84
N GLN A 199 -3.96 -28.36 9.03
CA GLN A 199 -4.98 -27.46 8.48
C GLN A 199 -4.93 -26.07 9.11
N ASP A 200 -4.75 -25.98 10.43
CA ASP A 200 -4.73 -24.70 11.13
C ASP A 200 -3.47 -23.90 10.80
N ILE A 201 -2.29 -24.52 10.79
CA ILE A 201 -1.06 -23.83 10.41
C ILE A 201 -1.09 -23.35 8.95
N ASN A 202 -1.72 -24.12 8.04
CA ASN A 202 -1.91 -23.69 6.65
C ASN A 202 -2.82 -22.45 6.53
N LYS A 203 -3.86 -22.33 7.37
CA LYS A 203 -4.69 -21.11 7.42
C LYS A 203 -3.85 -19.90 7.85
N VAL A 204 -3.03 -20.05 8.89
CA VAL A 204 -2.18 -18.97 9.41
C VAL A 204 -1.09 -18.58 8.40
N ILE A 205 -0.49 -19.56 7.72
CA ILE A 205 0.46 -19.34 6.61
C ILE A 205 -0.20 -18.49 5.51
N ALA A 206 -1.37 -18.92 5.01
CA ALA A 206 -2.07 -18.19 3.95
C ALA A 206 -2.45 -16.76 4.38
N ALA A 207 -2.91 -16.57 5.62
CA ALA A 207 -3.22 -15.25 6.17
C ALA A 207 -1.98 -14.35 6.27
N THR A 208 -0.84 -14.93 6.64
CA THR A 208 0.44 -14.21 6.77
C THR A 208 1.02 -13.85 5.40
N GLU A 209 0.90 -14.74 4.41
CA GLU A 209 1.24 -14.46 3.01
C GLU A 209 0.40 -13.31 2.45
N PHE A 210 -0.92 -13.34 2.66
CA PHE A 210 -1.81 -12.22 2.27
C PHE A 210 -1.39 -10.91 2.95
N SER A 211 -1.12 -10.95 4.26
CA SER A 211 -0.73 -9.77 5.04
C SER A 211 0.62 -9.20 4.58
N ALA A 212 1.58 -10.05 4.21
CA ALA A 212 2.89 -9.66 3.68
C ALA A 212 2.76 -8.94 2.32
N ASP A 213 1.85 -9.39 1.45
CA ASP A 213 1.59 -8.76 0.16
C ASP A 213 0.75 -7.48 0.31
N ALA A 214 -0.27 -7.49 1.16
CA ALA A 214 -1.13 -6.34 1.43
C ALA A 214 -0.32 -5.15 1.99
N THR A 215 0.57 -5.41 2.94
CA THR A 215 1.45 -4.38 3.52
C THR A 215 2.51 -3.89 2.53
N LEU A 216 3.05 -4.75 1.67
CA LEU A 216 3.91 -4.30 0.56
C LEU A 216 3.14 -3.40 -0.43
N ASN A 217 1.90 -3.76 -0.76
CA ASN A 217 1.04 -2.94 -1.61
C ASN A 217 0.67 -1.61 -0.95
N ALA A 218 0.51 -1.56 0.38
CA ALA A 218 0.32 -0.31 1.10
C ALA A 218 1.52 0.64 0.92
N SER A 219 2.76 0.12 0.99
CA SER A 219 3.96 0.91 0.65
C SER A 219 3.88 1.44 -0.79
N LYS A 220 3.47 0.61 -1.76
CA LYS A 220 3.31 1.02 -3.16
C LYS A 220 2.28 2.14 -3.33
N PHE A 221 1.14 2.07 -2.63
CA PHE A 221 0.11 3.11 -2.68
C PHE A 221 0.60 4.43 -2.06
N ALA A 222 1.27 4.36 -0.90
CA ALA A 222 1.84 5.53 -0.25
C ALA A 222 2.99 6.17 -1.08
N SER A 223 3.83 5.36 -1.75
CA SER A 223 4.86 5.87 -2.66
C SER A 223 4.26 6.61 -3.87
N ARG A 224 3.10 6.18 -4.37
CA ARG A 224 2.37 6.93 -5.42
C ARG A 224 1.88 8.29 -4.90
N ALA A 225 1.43 8.37 -3.65
CA ALA A 225 1.06 9.66 -3.05
C ALA A 225 2.26 10.62 -2.94
N ILE A 226 3.45 10.11 -2.57
CA ILE A 226 4.70 10.88 -2.62
C ILE A 226 4.98 11.37 -4.04
N ALA A 227 4.92 10.48 -5.04
CA ALA A 227 5.19 10.85 -6.44
C ALA A 227 4.23 11.94 -6.94
N LEU A 228 2.92 11.82 -6.63
CA LEU A 228 1.92 12.84 -6.98
C LEU A 228 2.20 14.18 -6.28
N SER A 229 2.64 14.16 -5.03
CA SER A 229 3.03 15.39 -4.31
C SER A 229 4.23 16.09 -4.97
N VAL A 230 5.19 15.33 -5.51
CA VAL A 230 6.34 15.88 -6.23
C VAL A 230 5.91 16.48 -7.57
N VAL A 231 5.00 15.82 -8.30
CA VAL A 231 4.45 16.35 -9.55
C VAL A 231 3.72 17.67 -9.31
N ALA A 232 2.88 17.75 -8.27
CA ALA A 232 2.14 18.96 -7.93
C ALA A 232 3.04 20.15 -7.58
N ARG A 233 4.26 19.91 -7.07
CA ARG A 233 5.24 20.97 -6.76
C ARG A 233 6.06 21.42 -7.97
N ARG A 234 5.98 20.72 -9.10
CA ARG A 234 6.70 21.03 -10.35
C ARG A 234 5.82 21.76 -11.38
N GLN A 235 4.53 21.88 -11.11
CA GLN A 235 3.56 22.63 -11.90
C GLN A 235 3.53 24.07 -11.39
#